data_AF-X0WR92-F1
#
_entry.id   AF-X0WR92-F1
#
_cell.length_a   1.000
_cell.length_b   1.000
_cell.length_c   1.000
_cell.angle_alpha   90.00
_cell.angle_beta   90.00
_cell.angle_gamma   90.00
#
_symmetry.space_group_name_H-M   'P 1'
#
loop_
_entity.id
_entity.type
_entity.pdbx_description
1 polymer ?
#
loop_
_entity_poly.entity_id
_entity_poly.type
_entity_poly.pdbx_seq_one_letter_code
_entity_poly.pdbx_strand_id
1 'polypeptide(L)' 'LIHTTDKAMSVKQIASAIDVPSPNVLNHVVRLRQKNLLTLASIDETTPMYKAMEGGM' A
#
# COMPACT_ATOMS: atom_id res chain seq x y z
N LEU A 1 12.74 -5.09 0.22
CA LEU A 1 11.87 -4.24 -0.61
C LEU A 1 10.55 -4.96 -0.80
N ILE A 2 9.42 -4.29 -0.61
CA ILE A 2 8.09 -4.86 -0.86
C ILE A 2 7.99 -5.09 -2.38
N HIS A 3 8.19 -6.33 -2.84
CA HIS A 3 7.79 -6.72 -4.18
C HIS A 3 6.28 -6.87 -4.13
N THR A 4 5.58 -5.87 -4.64
CA THR A 4 4.13 -5.88 -4.75
C THR A 4 3.72 -6.95 -5.74
N THR A 5 3.39 -8.13 -5.23
CA THR A 5 2.47 -9.04 -5.90
C THR A 5 1.24 -8.24 -6.35
N ASP A 6 0.64 -8.58 -7.49
CA ASP A 6 -0.53 -7.93 -8.10
C ASP A 6 -1.73 -7.62 -7.19
N LYS A 7 -1.71 -8.16 -5.97
CA LYS A 7 -2.73 -8.06 -4.94
C LYS A 7 -2.68 -6.70 -4.24
N ALA A 8 -3.81 -5.98 -4.29
CA ALA A 8 -4.02 -4.81 -3.44
C ALA A 8 -4.08 -5.23 -1.96
N MET A 9 -3.45 -4.44 -1.09
CA MET A 9 -3.37 -4.70 0.35
C MET A 9 -3.76 -3.47 1.17
N SER A 10 -4.43 -3.69 2.30
CA SER A 10 -4.66 -2.62 3.28
C SER A 10 -3.39 -2.29 4.07
N VAL A 11 -3.36 -1.12 4.71
CA VAL A 11 -2.28 -0.73 5.63
C VAL A 11 -2.05 -1.79 6.72
N LYS A 12 -3.13 -2.39 7.24
CA LYS A 12 -3.05 -3.44 8.27
C LYS A 12 -2.42 -4.73 7.74
N GLN A 13 -2.76 -5.12 6.51
CA GLN A 13 -2.16 -6.29 5.87
C GLN A 13 -0.67 -6.05 5.57
N ILE A 14 -0.31 -4.85 5.09
CA ILE A 14 1.09 -4.48 4.85
C ILE A 14 1.87 -4.49 6.17
N ALA A 15 1.33 -3.85 7.22
CA ALA A 15 1.90 -3.84 8.57
C ALA A 15 2.18 -5.24 9.12
N SER A 16 1.22 -6.16 8.99
CA SER A 16 1.38 -7.55 9.40
C SER A 16 2.41 -8.30 8.56
N ALA A 17 2.49 -8.03 7.25
CA ALA A 17 3.41 -8.73 6.36
C ALA A 17 4.87 -8.35 6.57
N ILE A 18 5.13 -7.12 7.06
CA ILE A 18 6.49 -6.61 7.29
C ILE A 18 6.84 -6.42 8.77
N ASP A 19 5.96 -6.85 9.68
CA ASP A 19 6.10 -6.73 11.14
C ASP A 19 6.40 -5.29 11.61
N VAL A 20 5.63 -4.33 11.11
CA VAL A 20 5.77 -2.89 11.44
C VAL A 20 4.43 -2.33 11.92
N PRO A 21 4.40 -1.48 12.96
CA PRO A 21 3.17 -0.84 13.41
C PRO A 21 2.45 -0.07 12.31
N SER A 22 1.13 -0.24 12.22
CA SER A 22 0.27 0.40 11.22
C SER A 22 0.47 1.92 11.06
N PRO A 23 0.69 2.73 12.13
CA PRO A 23 0.94 4.16 11.96
C PRO A 23 2.20 4.48 11.13
N ASN A 24 3.25 3.67 11.27
CA ASN A 24 4.49 3.84 10.51
C ASN A 24 4.28 3.47 9.04
N VAL A 25 3.50 2.42 8.79
CA VAL A 25 3.11 2.01 7.43
C VAL A 25 2.22 3.07 6.77
N LEU A 26 1.28 3.66 7.50
CA LEU A 26 0.40 4.71 6.99
C LEU A 26 1.21 5.92 6.50
N ASN A 27 2.17 6.39 7.32
CA ASN A 27 3.08 7.47 6.94
C ASN A 27 3.88 7.14 5.68
N HIS A 28 4.32 5.89 5.54
CA HIS A 28 5.03 5.43 4.36
C HIS A 28 4.14 5.37 3.12
N VAL A 29 2.93 4.83 3.24
CA VAL A 29 1.94 4.76 2.16
C VAL A 29 1.56 6.15 1.64
N VAL A 30 1.35 7.12 2.54
CA VAL A 30 1.09 8.52 2.15
C VAL A 30 2.25 9.10 1.35
N ARG A 31 3.50 8.91 1.79
CA ARG A 31 4.69 9.38 1.07
C ARG A 31 4.83 8.72 -0.31
N LEU A 32 4.57 7.42 -0.42
CA LEU A 32 4.62 6.71 -1.69
C LEU A 32 3.51 7.14 -2.65
N ARG A 33 2.30 7.41 -2.14
CA ARG A 33 1.19 7.96 -2.93
C ARG A 33 1.51 9.36 -3.46
N GLN A 34 2.09 10.23 -2.64
CA GLN A 34 2.54 11.57 -3.06
C GLN A 34 3.61 11.52 -4.16
N LYS A 35 4.38 10.43 -4.23
CA LYS A 35 5.40 10.19 -5.26
C LYS A 35 4.89 9.42 -6.48
N ASN A 36 3.57 9.18 -6.56
CA ASN A 36 2.97 8.35 -7.60
C ASN A 36 3.58 6.93 -7.70
N LEU A 37 3.97 6.34 -6.57
CA LEU A 37 4.51 4.97 -6.50
C LEU A 37 3.48 3.95 -5.98
N LEU A 38 2.43 4.42 -5.32
CA LEU A 38 1.27 3.63 -4.89
C LEU A 38 0.00 4.24 -5.47
N THR A 39 -0.94 3.39 -5.84
CA THR A 39 -2.29 3.78 -6.21
C THR A 39 -3.31 3.19 -5.23
N LEU A 40 -4.44 3.89 -5.07
CA LEU A 40 -5.61 3.35 -4.40
C LEU A 40 -6.33 2.45 -5.42
N ALA A 41 -6.25 1.13 -5.22
CA ALA A 41 -6.81 0.15 -6.15
C ALA A 41 -8.31 -0.06 -5.93
N SER A 42 -8.74 -0.12 -4.68
CA SER A 42 -10.15 -0.28 -4.29
C SER A 42 -10.39 0.18 -2.85
N ILE A 43 -11.67 0.26 -2.48
CA ILE A 43 -12.10 0.43 -1.09
C ILE A 43 -12.95 -0.80 -0.76
N ASP A 44 -12.54 -1.57 0.25
CA ASP A 44 -13.27 -2.71 0.78
C ASP A 44 -14.05 -2.28 2.01
N GLU A 45 -15.37 -2.14 1.87
CA GLU A 45 -16.27 -1.45 2.81
C GLU A 45 -15.81 -0.01 3.11
N THR A 46 -14.95 0.13 4.11
CA THR A 46 -14.36 1.40 4.57
C THR A 46 -12.82 1.36 4.59
N THR A 47 -12.23 0.25 4.15
CA THR A 47 -10.79 -0.02 4.19
C THR A 47 -10.15 0.28 2.83
N PRO A 48 -9.26 1.28 2.73
CA PRO A 48 -8.52 1.55 1.51
C PRO A 48 -7.51 0.44 1.20
N MET A 49 -7.52 -0.04 -0.05
CA MET A 49 -6.64 -1.08 -0.55
C MET A 49 -5.63 -0.47 -1.54
N TYR A 50 -4.35 -0.64 -1.26
CA TYR A 50 -3.26 -0.04 -2.05
C TYR A 50 -2.51 -1.08 -2.86
N LYS A 51 -2.12 -0.71 -4.08
CA LYS A 51 -1.24 -1.50 -4.96
C LYS A 51 -0.08 -0.59 -5.41
N ALA A 52 1.09 -1.15 -5.70
CA ALA A 52 2.11 -0.40 -6.43
C ALA A 52 1.57 0.03 -7.78
N MET A 53 1.98 1.21 -8.23
CA MET A 53 1.94 1.49 -9.64
C MET A 53 3.03 0.64 -10.30
N GLU A 54 2.61 -0.34 -11.07
CA GLU A 54 3.47 -0.88 -12.11
C GLU A 54 3.67 0.28 -13.09
N GLY A 55 4.89 0.79 -13.17
CA GLY A 55 5.22 1.75 -14.21
C GLY A 55 4.90 1.08 -15.54
N GLY A 56 3.96 1.66 -16.29
CA GLY A 56 3.75 1.26 -17.66
C GLY A 56 5.07 1.38 -18.41
N MET A 57 5.65 0.24 -18.76
CA MET A 57 6.40 0.10 -20.01
C MET A 57 5.47 -0.55 -21.01
#